data_AF-A0AAP2K103-F1
#
_entry.id   AF-A0AAP2K103-F1
#
_cell.length_a   1.000
_cell.length_b   1.000
_cell.length_c   1.000
_cell.angle_alpha   90.00
_cell.angle_beta   90.00
_cell.angle_gamma   90.00
#
_symmetry.space_group_name_H-M   'P 1'
#
loop_
_entity.id
_entity.type
_entity.pdbx_description
1 polymer ?
#
loop_
_entity_poly.entity_id
_entity_poly.type
_entity_poly.pdbx_seq_one_letter_code
_entity_poly.pdbx_strand_id
1 'polypeptide(L)'
;MEMLTEKDEKCWGRAVWILSVLGVPIILTFYHLLIMWKGTSLFPVINSGNISTMLGIVTTFSITMTGFIAAIGAYLLSISRSSTFSEWRNSGYLSVFFNLYGATIVFSLVTFATCLMMLLTNMNMWWLKIILSLVIVNLIQIISITYIVVCQAKAND
;
A
#
# COMPACT_ATOMS: atom_id res chain seq x y z
N MET A 1 -9.41 -21.84 -14.24
CA MET A 1 -9.48 -21.05 -12.99
C MET A 1 -10.84 -21.29 -12.37
N GLU A 2 -10.90 -21.58 -11.07
CA GLU A 2 -12.17 -21.72 -10.36
C GLU A 2 -12.77 -20.32 -10.15
N MET A 3 -14.02 -20.13 -10.54
CA MET A 3 -14.68 -18.83 -10.51
C MET A 3 -14.93 -18.43 -9.05
N LEU A 4 -14.53 -17.22 -8.64
CA LEU A 4 -14.85 -16.73 -7.30
C LEU A 4 -16.37 -16.52 -7.17
N THR A 5 -16.96 -16.93 -6.05
CA THR A 5 -18.36 -16.60 -5.80
C THR A 5 -18.48 -15.12 -5.38
N GLU A 6 -19.65 -14.50 -5.60
CA GLU A 6 -19.90 -13.11 -5.19
C GLU A 6 -19.64 -12.86 -3.69
N LYS A 7 -19.81 -13.89 -2.85
CA LYS A 7 -19.51 -13.82 -1.41
C LYS A 7 -18.00 -13.73 -1.19
N ASP A 8 -17.21 -14.52 -1.92
CA ASP A 8 -15.75 -14.52 -1.82
C ASP A 8 -15.18 -13.18 -2.28
N GLU A 9 -15.66 -12.64 -3.40
CA GLU A 9 -15.23 -11.32 -3.89
C GLU A 9 -15.46 -10.22 -2.85
N LYS A 10 -16.66 -10.17 -2.26
CA LYS A 10 -16.99 -9.18 -1.21
C LYS A 10 -16.18 -9.40 0.06
N CYS A 11 -15.86 -10.64 0.40
CA CYS A 11 -15.03 -11.00 1.55
C CYS A 11 -13.59 -10.53 1.33
N TRP A 12 -13.00 -10.87 0.19
CA TRP A 12 -11.64 -10.46 -0.19
C TRP A 12 -11.51 -8.95 -0.32
N GLY A 13 -12.48 -8.28 -0.94
CA GLY A 13 -12.53 -6.82 -1.01
C GLY A 13 -12.50 -6.19 0.38
N ARG A 14 -13.37 -6.64 1.30
CA ARG A 14 -13.36 -6.17 2.70
C ARG A 14 -12.06 -6.51 3.42
N ALA A 15 -11.52 -7.70 3.21
CA ALA A 15 -10.28 -8.14 3.84
C ALA A 15 -9.11 -7.25 3.43
N VAL A 16 -9.01 -6.84 2.17
CA VAL A 16 -7.96 -5.92 1.69
C VAL A 16 -8.01 -4.58 2.43
N TRP A 17 -9.19 -3.99 2.59
CA TRP A 17 -9.35 -2.74 3.32
C TRP A 17 -9.05 -2.89 4.80
N ILE A 18 -9.60 -3.93 5.44
CA ILE A 18 -9.37 -4.21 6.86
C ILE A 18 -7.88 -4.45 7.11
N LEU A 19 -7.22 -5.26 6.29
CA LEU A 19 -5.80 -5.58 6.43
C LEU A 19 -4.91 -4.35 6.18
N SER A 20 -5.29 -3.48 5.25
CA SER A 20 -4.58 -2.22 5.01
C SER A 20 -4.69 -1.27 6.22
N VAL A 21 -5.90 -1.11 6.77
CA VAL A 21 -6.15 -0.24 7.94
C VAL A 21 -5.50 -0.81 9.20
N LEU A 22 -5.63 -2.11 9.44
CA LEU A 22 -5.02 -2.79 10.59
C LEU A 22 -3.51 -2.99 10.45
N GLY A 23 -2.97 -2.96 9.23
CA GLY A 23 -1.54 -3.09 8.99
C GLY A 23 -0.72 -2.04 9.73
N VAL A 24 -1.19 -0.78 9.74
CA VAL A 24 -0.52 0.33 10.44
C VAL A 24 -0.39 0.09 11.96
N PRO A 25 -1.47 -0.17 12.72
CA PRO A 25 -1.37 -0.45 14.15
C PRO A 25 -0.65 -1.78 14.44
N ILE A 26 -0.76 -2.79 13.57
CA ILE A 26 -0.02 -4.06 13.73
C ILE A 26 1.49 -3.81 13.66
N ILE A 27 1.96 -3.07 12.65
CA ILE A 27 3.39 -2.74 12.49
C ILE A 27 3.89 -1.90 13.66
N LEU A 28 3.10 -0.91 14.10
CA LEU A 28 3.44 -0.10 15.28
C LEU A 28 3.51 -0.92 16.57
N THR A 29 2.55 -1.82 16.78
CA THR A 29 2.51 -2.69 17.96
C THR A 29 3.69 -3.65 17.96
N PHE A 30 3.97 -4.28 16.81
CA PHE A 30 5.11 -5.18 16.63
C PHE A 30 6.44 -4.45 16.91
N TYR A 31 6.57 -3.21 16.42
CA TYR A 31 7.72 -2.36 16.71
C TYR A 31 7.89 -2.08 18.20
N HIS A 32 6.82 -1.68 18.91
CA HIS A 32 6.86 -1.44 20.35
C HIS A 32 7.20 -2.71 21.15
N LEU A 33 6.64 -3.85 20.76
CA LEU A 33 6.86 -5.14 21.40
C LEU A 33 8.32 -5.59 21.22
N LEU A 34 8.90 -5.38 20.04
CA LEU A 34 10.31 -5.69 19.79
C LEU A 34 11.28 -4.80 20.59
N ILE A 35 10.98 -3.51 20.75
CA ILE A 35 11.78 -2.63 21.63
C ILE A 35 11.73 -3.15 23.07
N MET A 36 10.54 -3.52 23.54
CA MET A 36 10.35 -4.05 24.89
C MET A 36 11.16 -5.33 25.13
N TRP A 37 11.29 -6.19 24.10
CA TRP A 37 12.03 -7.44 24.18
C TRP A 37 13.56 -7.31 24.07
N LYS A 38 14.05 -6.44 23.17
CA LYS A 38 15.51 -6.30 22.92
C LYS A 38 16.17 -5.15 23.69
N GLY A 39 15.41 -4.28 24.35
CA GLY A 39 15.93 -3.10 25.04
C GLY A 39 16.63 -2.07 24.14
N THR A 40 16.63 -2.30 22.83
CA THR A 40 17.34 -1.51 21.81
C THR A 40 16.40 -1.17 20.67
N SER A 41 16.47 0.08 20.20
CA SER A 41 15.69 0.54 19.05
C SER A 41 16.13 -0.22 17.79
N LEU A 42 15.24 -0.98 17.17
CA LEU A 42 15.48 -1.65 15.88
C LEU A 42 15.62 -0.67 14.72
N PHE A 43 15.04 0.53 14.84
CA PHE A 43 15.41 1.62 13.95
C PHE A 43 16.78 2.15 14.39
N PRO A 44 17.76 2.27 13.47
CA PRO A 44 18.99 2.97 13.78
C PRO A 44 18.63 4.34 14.34
N VAL A 45 19.37 4.83 15.35
CA VAL A 45 19.12 6.11 15.99
C VAL A 45 18.97 7.17 14.90
N ILE A 46 17.73 7.59 14.64
CA ILE A 46 17.44 8.57 13.60
C ILE A 46 17.97 9.88 14.15
N ASN A 47 19.11 10.31 13.65
CA ASN A 47 19.64 11.63 13.95
C ASN A 47 18.57 12.66 13.56
N SER A 48 18.20 13.52 14.50
CA SER A 48 17.15 14.53 14.30
C SER A 48 17.43 15.43 13.08
N GLY A 49 18.71 15.62 12.72
CA GLY A 49 19.11 16.34 11.50
C GLY A 49 18.66 15.68 10.18
N ASN A 50 18.36 14.38 10.18
CA ASN A 50 17.97 13.63 8.98
C ASN A 50 16.45 13.53 8.78
N ILE A 51 15.65 14.03 9.73
CA ILE A 51 14.18 13.91 9.68
C ILE A 51 13.61 14.60 8.44
N SER A 52 14.07 15.82 8.12
CA SER A 52 13.63 16.57 6.95
C SER A 52 13.97 15.85 5.63
N THR A 53 15.17 15.26 5.55
CA THR A 53 15.59 14.47 4.38
C THR A 53 14.72 13.23 4.21
N MET A 54 14.46 12.50 5.31
CA MET A 54 13.61 11.31 5.27
C MET A 54 12.17 11.65 4.88
N LEU A 55 11.63 12.76 5.42
CA LEU A 55 10.32 13.27 5.04
C LEU A 55 10.26 13.61 3.55
N GLY A 56 11.29 14.23 2.99
CA GLY A 56 11.40 14.51 1.55
C GLY A 56 11.37 13.24 0.71
N ILE A 57 12.13 12.21 1.10
CA ILE A 57 12.14 10.89 0.42
C ILE A 57 10.73 10.27 0.42
N VAL A 58 10.09 10.21 1.59
CA VAL A 58 8.76 9.59 1.73
C VAL A 58 7.68 10.37 0.97
N THR A 59 7.74 11.70 1.01
CA THR A 59 6.82 12.57 0.27
C THR A 59 6.95 12.34 -1.23
N THR A 60 8.18 12.30 -1.73
CA THR A 60 8.48 12.04 -3.15
C THR A 60 7.99 10.67 -3.57
N PHE A 61 8.33 9.63 -2.79
CA PHE A 61 7.85 8.26 -3.02
C PHE A 61 6.33 8.19 -3.11
N SER A 62 5.61 8.82 -2.17
CA SER A 62 4.15 8.76 -2.11
C SER A 62 3.48 9.42 -3.33
N ILE A 63 3.96 10.60 -3.75
CA ILE A 63 3.46 11.28 -4.94
C ILE A 63 3.78 10.47 -6.21
N THR A 64 5.03 10.05 -6.37
CA THR A 64 5.46 9.31 -7.56
C THR A 64 4.71 7.99 -7.70
N MET A 65 4.55 7.23 -6.62
CA MET A 65 3.80 5.97 -6.64
C MET A 65 2.31 6.19 -6.90
N THR A 66 1.71 7.24 -6.34
CA THR A 66 0.32 7.60 -6.67
C THR A 66 0.16 7.86 -8.17
N GLY A 67 1.09 8.63 -8.77
CA GLY A 67 1.09 8.91 -10.21
C GLY A 67 1.29 7.65 -11.05
N PHE A 68 2.23 6.77 -10.66
CA PHE A 68 2.47 5.51 -11.35
C PHE A 68 1.24 4.58 -11.31
N ILE A 69 0.62 4.45 -10.14
CA ILE A 69 -0.59 3.63 -9.98
C ILE A 69 -1.75 4.25 -10.77
N ALA A 70 -1.92 5.57 -10.77
CA ALA A 70 -2.92 6.25 -11.61
C ALA A 70 -2.70 5.95 -13.11
N ALA A 71 -1.45 5.94 -13.58
CA ALA A 71 -1.11 5.58 -14.96
C ALA A 71 -1.46 4.12 -15.29
N ILE A 72 -1.20 3.18 -14.36
CA ILE A 72 -1.67 1.78 -14.49
C ILE A 72 -3.19 1.72 -14.60
N GLY A 73 -3.92 2.52 -13.82
CA GLY A 73 -5.38 2.59 -13.90
C GLY A 73 -5.88 3.06 -15.25
N ALA A 74 -5.27 4.12 -15.79
CA ALA A 74 -5.58 4.62 -17.13
C ALA A 74 -5.29 3.57 -18.22
N TYR A 75 -4.18 2.85 -18.08
CA TYR A 75 -3.84 1.73 -18.96
C TYR A 75 -4.87 0.59 -18.88
N LEU A 76 -5.27 0.18 -17.68
CA LEU A 76 -6.29 -0.87 -17.50
C LEU A 76 -7.63 -0.49 -18.13
N LEU A 77 -8.02 0.78 -18.04
CA LEU A 77 -9.22 1.28 -18.71
C LEU A 77 -9.10 1.25 -20.24
N SER A 78 -7.91 1.51 -20.79
CA SER A 78 -7.69 1.46 -22.25
C SER A 78 -7.74 0.04 -22.81
N ILE A 79 -7.29 -0.96 -22.05
CA ILE A 79 -7.34 -2.38 -22.44
C ILE A 79 -8.61 -3.12 -21.99
N SER A 80 -9.57 -2.41 -21.41
CA SER A 80 -10.80 -2.98 -20.84
C SER A 80 -11.68 -3.75 -21.83
N ARG A 81 -11.48 -3.54 -23.14
CA ARG A 81 -12.18 -4.22 -24.24
C ARG A 81 -11.47 -5.50 -24.72
N SER A 82 -10.31 -5.85 -24.17
CA SER A 82 -9.60 -7.09 -24.53
C SER A 82 -10.33 -8.33 -23.99
N SER A 83 -10.21 -9.45 -24.72
CA SER A 83 -10.81 -10.74 -24.32
C SER A 83 -10.28 -11.21 -22.96
N THR A 84 -8.98 -11.07 -22.72
CA THR A 84 -8.31 -11.41 -21.46
C THR A 84 -8.87 -10.61 -20.27
N PHE A 85 -9.15 -9.32 -20.46
CA PHE A 85 -9.75 -8.49 -19.40
C PHE A 85 -11.19 -8.90 -19.10
N SER A 86 -11.95 -9.29 -20.13
CA SER A 86 -13.31 -9.83 -19.97
C SER A 86 -13.32 -11.13 -19.17
N GLU A 87 -12.38 -12.03 -19.43
CA GLU A 87 -12.26 -13.30 -18.71
C GLU A 87 -11.90 -13.10 -17.22
N TRP A 88 -11.01 -12.13 -16.95
CA TRP A 88 -10.63 -11.77 -15.58
C TRP A 88 -11.76 -11.08 -14.81
N ARG A 89 -12.58 -10.30 -15.52
CA ARG A 89 -13.82 -9.72 -14.99
C ARG A 89 -14.83 -10.81 -14.63
N ASN A 90 -15.02 -11.79 -15.52
CA ASN A 90 -15.98 -12.87 -15.33
C ASN A 90 -15.54 -13.86 -14.22
N SER A 91 -14.24 -13.91 -13.93
CA SER A 91 -13.69 -14.78 -12.88
C SER A 91 -13.68 -14.14 -11.48
N GLY A 92 -14.11 -12.88 -11.33
CA GLY A 92 -14.20 -12.17 -10.05
C GLY A 92 -12.89 -11.59 -9.51
N TYR A 93 -11.74 -12.01 -10.05
CA TYR A 93 -10.42 -11.54 -9.62
C TYR A 93 -10.19 -10.04 -9.88
N LEU A 94 -10.80 -9.50 -10.94
CA LEU A 94 -10.70 -8.08 -11.27
C LEU A 94 -11.26 -7.17 -10.16
N SER A 95 -12.32 -7.61 -9.47
CA SER A 95 -12.94 -6.88 -8.36
C SER A 95 -11.98 -6.76 -7.17
N VAL A 96 -11.31 -7.86 -6.81
CA VAL A 96 -10.31 -7.88 -5.72
C VAL A 96 -9.09 -7.04 -6.09
N PHE A 97 -8.63 -7.13 -7.33
CA PHE A 97 -7.53 -6.31 -7.83
C PHE A 97 -7.86 -4.82 -7.75
N PHE A 98 -9.05 -4.38 -8.16
CA PHE A 98 -9.44 -2.97 -8.07
C PHE A 98 -9.57 -2.47 -6.62
N ASN A 99 -9.97 -3.33 -5.68
CA ASN A 99 -9.96 -2.99 -4.26
C ASN A 99 -8.54 -2.78 -3.73
N LEU A 100 -7.61 -3.67 -4.09
CA LEU A 100 -6.19 -3.53 -3.71
C LEU A 100 -5.58 -2.29 -4.35
N TYR A 101 -5.82 -2.09 -5.64
CA TYR A 101 -5.42 -0.89 -6.39
C TYR A 101 -5.93 0.40 -5.73
N GLY A 102 -7.22 0.46 -5.41
CA GLY A 102 -7.83 1.61 -4.76
C GLY A 102 -7.27 1.85 -3.35
N ALA A 103 -7.06 0.79 -2.58
CA ALA A 103 -6.43 0.88 -1.27
C ALA A 103 -5.02 1.47 -1.37
N THR A 104 -4.21 1.07 -2.35
CA THR A 104 -2.84 1.60 -2.51
C THR A 104 -2.83 3.09 -2.85
N ILE A 105 -3.75 3.58 -3.67
CA ILE A 105 -3.88 5.02 -3.95
C ILE A 105 -4.26 5.76 -2.67
N VAL A 106 -5.30 5.30 -1.98
CA VAL A 106 -5.80 5.97 -0.77
C VAL A 106 -4.72 6.01 0.30
N PHE A 107 -4.03 4.90 0.56
CA PHE A 107 -2.96 4.86 1.56
C PHE A 107 -1.74 5.69 1.14
N SER A 108 -1.39 5.76 -0.14
CA SER A 108 -0.34 6.67 -0.62
C SER A 108 -0.70 8.14 -0.41
N LEU A 109 -1.95 8.52 -0.67
CA LEU A 109 -2.45 9.86 -0.38
C LEU A 109 -2.50 10.16 1.12
N VAL A 110 -2.88 9.19 1.95
CA VAL A 110 -2.85 9.31 3.41
C VAL A 110 -1.42 9.47 3.92
N THR A 111 -0.46 8.73 3.39
CA THR A 111 0.97 8.90 3.71
C THR A 111 1.43 10.32 3.36
N PHE A 112 1.10 10.80 2.16
CA PHE A 112 1.41 12.17 1.75
C PHE A 112 0.77 13.21 2.68
N ALA A 113 -0.52 13.08 2.99
CA ALA A 113 -1.21 13.97 3.92
C ALA A 113 -0.59 13.95 5.32
N THR A 114 -0.17 12.77 5.80
CA THR A 114 0.52 12.61 7.09
C THR A 114 1.88 13.30 7.08
N CYS A 115 2.61 13.23 5.96
CA CYS A 115 3.85 13.98 5.78
C CYS A 115 3.63 15.50 5.85
N LEU A 116 2.57 16.01 5.23
CA LEU A 116 2.19 17.43 5.34
C LEU A 116 1.83 17.80 6.78
N MET A 117 1.04 16.98 7.47
CA MET A 117 0.68 17.21 8.87
C MET A 117 1.91 17.27 9.77
N MET A 118 2.87 16.36 9.60
CA MET A 118 4.12 16.37 10.35
C MET A 118 4.92 17.65 10.15
N LEU A 119 4.92 18.20 8.93
CA LEU A 119 5.58 19.46 8.60
C LEU A 119 4.92 20.66 9.32
N LEU A 120 3.59 20.60 9.53
CA LEU A 120 2.82 21.65 10.21
C LEU A 120 2.86 21.55 11.75
N THR A 121 3.05 20.37 12.33
CA THR A 121 2.92 20.12 13.78
C THR A 121 4.25 19.76 14.49
N ASN A 122 5.33 20.50 14.22
CA ASN A 122 6.62 20.41 14.92
C ASN A 122 7.48 19.14 14.71
N MET A 123 7.42 18.47 13.54
CA MET A 123 8.36 17.39 13.16
C MET A 123 8.69 16.36 14.27
N ASN A 124 7.67 15.94 15.02
CA ASN A 124 7.84 15.03 16.15
C ASN A 124 8.15 13.58 15.69
N MET A 125 8.97 12.87 16.46
CA MET A 125 9.30 11.45 16.26
C MET A 125 8.08 10.51 16.25
N TRP A 126 6.99 10.88 16.92
CA TRP A 126 5.76 10.08 16.89
C TRP A 126 5.13 10.05 15.48
N TRP A 127 5.04 11.20 14.81
CA TRP A 127 4.57 11.28 13.43
C TRP A 127 5.46 10.50 12.48
N LEU A 128 6.77 10.54 12.69
CA LEU A 128 7.74 9.80 11.88
C LEU A 128 7.49 8.29 11.95
N LYS A 129 7.18 7.75 13.13
CA LYS A 129 6.85 6.31 13.30
C LYS A 129 5.59 5.92 12.53
N ILE A 130 4.57 6.77 12.53
CA ILE A 130 3.33 6.55 11.77
C ILE A 130 3.62 6.58 10.27
N ILE A 131 4.34 7.59 9.80
CA ILE A 131 4.72 7.74 8.38
C ILE A 131 5.50 6.51 7.91
N LEU A 132 6.49 6.05 8.68
CA LEU A 132 7.27 4.86 8.34
C LEU A 132 6.40 3.59 8.31
N SER A 133 5.45 3.46 9.23
CA SER A 133 4.52 2.31 9.24
C SER A 133 3.60 2.32 8.03
N LEU A 134 3.11 3.49 7.63
CA LEU A 134 2.34 3.69 6.40
C LEU A 134 3.16 3.36 5.15
N VAL A 135 4.44 3.74 5.11
CA VAL A 135 5.34 3.38 4.00
C VAL A 135 5.48 1.87 3.86
N ILE A 136 5.62 1.13 4.97
CA ILE A 136 5.71 -0.33 4.93
C ILE A 136 4.41 -0.94 4.37
N VAL A 137 3.24 -0.43 4.78
CA VAL A 137 1.94 -0.87 4.23
C VAL A 137 1.86 -0.60 2.74
N ASN A 138 2.25 0.60 2.29
CA ASN A 138 2.30 0.95 0.86
C ASN A 138 3.22 0.00 0.07
N LEU A 139 4.39 -0.34 0.62
CA LEU A 139 5.31 -1.29 -0.03
C LEU A 139 4.70 -2.68 -0.15
N ILE A 140 4.04 -3.19 0.90
CA ILE A 140 3.34 -4.49 0.86
C ILE A 140 2.26 -4.46 -0.22
N GLN A 141 1.44 -3.41 -0.27
CA GLN A 141 0.38 -3.26 -1.26
C GLN A 141 0.93 -3.22 -2.69
N ILE A 142 2.01 -2.46 -2.93
CA ILE A 142 2.68 -2.40 -4.25
C ILE A 142 3.20 -3.79 -4.64
N ILE A 143 3.90 -4.49 -3.73
CA ILE A 143 4.41 -5.84 -3.98
C ILE A 143 3.26 -6.80 -4.32
N SER A 144 2.14 -6.73 -3.60
CA SER A 144 0.96 -7.56 -3.88
C SER A 144 0.37 -7.27 -5.26
N ILE A 145 0.23 -6.00 -5.66
CA ILE A 145 -0.24 -5.61 -7.00
C ILE A 145 0.72 -6.14 -8.06
N THR A 146 2.02 -5.92 -7.90
CA THR A 146 3.04 -6.40 -8.84
C THR A 146 3.01 -7.92 -8.97
N TYR A 147 2.90 -8.64 -7.85
CA TYR A 147 2.80 -10.09 -7.84
C TYR A 147 1.59 -10.59 -8.65
N ILE A 148 0.41 -10.02 -8.42
CA ILE A 148 -0.81 -10.38 -9.15
C ILE A 148 -0.63 -10.15 -10.65
N VAL A 149 -0.08 -9.00 -11.05
CA VAL A 149 0.14 -8.65 -12.46
C VAL A 149 1.14 -9.60 -13.13
N VAL A 150 2.26 -9.92 -12.46
CA VAL A 150 3.28 -10.83 -13.01
C VAL A 150 2.75 -12.25 -13.12
N CYS A 151 2.02 -12.74 -12.12
CA CYS A 151 1.37 -14.05 -12.18
C CYS A 151 0.36 -14.13 -13.33
N GLN A 152 -0.38 -13.05 -13.60
CA GLN A 152 -1.30 -13.00 -14.72
C GLN A 152 -0.59 -13.02 -16.08
N ALA A 153 0.53 -12.30 -16.21
CA ALA A 153 1.31 -12.31 -17.45
C ALA A 153 1.78 -13.73 -17.79
N LYS A 154 2.31 -14.47 -16.80
CA LYS A 154 2.76 -15.86 -16.96
C LYS A 154 1.65 -16.87 -17.26
N ALA A 155 0.41 -16.58 -16.87
CA ALA A 155 -0.72 -17.49 -17.13
C ALA A 155 -1.25 -17.38 -18.58
N ASN A 156 -0.84 -16.34 -19.31
CA ASN A 156 -1.22 -16.11 -20.71
C ASN A 156 -0.13 -16.50 -21.72
N ASP A 157 1.05 -16.92 -21.25
CA ASP A 157 2.12 -17.54 -22.06
C ASP A 157 1.96 -19.07 -22.06
#